data_AF-A0A3P1CPP4-F1
#
_entry.id   AF-A0A3P1CPP4-F1
#
_cell.length_a   1.000
_cell.length_b   1.000
_cell.length_c   1.000
_cell.angle_alpha   90.00
_cell.angle_beta   90.00
_cell.angle_gamma   90.00
#
_symmetry.space_group_name_H-M   'P 1'
#
loop_
_entity.id
_entity.type
_entity.pdbx_description
1 polymer ?
#
loop_
_entity_poly.entity_id
_entity_poly.type
_entity_poly.pdbx_seq_one_letter_code
_entity_poly.pdbx_strand_id
1 'polypeptide(L)'
;MTALIDLHLIQRLEPEAHFLFHNVQCSYFNWNRSADVKGEDFITRVKMYHQAYNLDEQLTNLFEVSTQFAQGRFEEYRIKAIEEGQEFNPFAKLISFFVNSSHSRPNLDYLFNPFILPPKIEQYIELIQMVQGFSESQKRWRQSIGMEHKEREADEVIGIDEDIETELYEIAIDHCLDGYNEFYQRVRQLIYSYQKIDDVQGCATQILGLFKASGPIRV
;
A
#
# COMPACT_ATOMS: atom_id res chain seq x y z
N MET A 1 -8.60 15.73 13.21
CA MET A 1 -9.01 14.66 12.28
C MET A 1 -8.16 13.45 12.59
N THR A 2 -8.74 12.26 12.73
CA THR A 2 -7.98 11.03 13.04
C THR A 2 -7.40 10.48 11.76
N ALA A 3 -6.08 10.27 11.73
CA ALA A 3 -5.42 9.59 10.62
C ALA A 3 -5.83 8.10 10.60
N LEU A 4 -6.06 7.57 9.40
CA LEU A 4 -6.57 6.22 9.16
C LEU A 4 -5.59 5.34 8.39
N ILE A 5 -4.71 5.94 7.59
CA ILE A 5 -3.69 5.23 6.82
C ILE A 5 -2.31 5.73 7.24
N ASP A 6 -1.40 4.80 7.48
CA ASP A 6 0.02 5.08 7.61
C ASP A 6 0.73 4.71 6.31
N LEU A 7 0.95 5.70 5.43
CA LEU A 7 1.52 5.44 4.11
C LEU A 7 2.90 4.79 4.20
N HIS A 8 3.67 5.09 5.24
CA HIS A 8 4.99 4.51 5.41
C HIS A 8 4.94 3.01 5.69
N LEU A 9 3.94 2.56 6.47
CA LEU A 9 3.73 1.14 6.70
C LEU A 9 3.21 0.43 5.45
N ILE A 10 2.34 1.08 4.66
CA ILE A 10 1.87 0.52 3.38
C ILE A 10 3.02 0.33 2.40
N GLN A 11 3.90 1.33 2.25
CA GLN A 11 5.09 1.28 1.38
C GLN A 11 6.07 0.15 1.73
N ARG A 12 5.92 -0.46 2.90
CA ARG A 12 6.77 -1.56 3.36
C ARG A 12 6.20 -2.93 2.99
N LEU A 13 4.91 -3.00 2.65
CA LEU A 13 4.28 -4.25 2.23
C LEU A 13 4.80 -4.71 0.86
N GLU A 14 5.12 -3.79 -0.05
CA GLU A 14 5.57 -4.13 -1.41
C GLU A 14 6.95 -4.83 -1.42
N PRO A 15 7.99 -4.32 -0.73
CA PRO A 15 9.28 -5.01 -0.65
C PRO A 15 9.19 -6.40 0.00
N GLU A 16 8.36 -6.54 1.04
CA GLU A 16 8.14 -7.81 1.73
C GLU A 16 7.42 -8.83 0.82
N ALA A 17 6.36 -8.40 0.15
CA ALA A 17 5.65 -9.23 -0.81
C ALA A 17 6.55 -9.60 -2.00
N HIS A 18 7.39 -8.68 -2.46
CA HIS A 18 8.36 -8.91 -3.52
C HIS A 18 9.43 -9.94 -3.10
N PHE A 19 9.95 -9.87 -1.87
CA PHE A 19 10.88 -10.86 -1.35
C PHE A 19 10.27 -12.26 -1.31
N LEU A 20 9.03 -12.39 -0.81
CA LEU A 20 8.31 -13.67 -0.77
C LEU A 20 8.04 -14.21 -2.18
N PHE A 21 7.67 -13.34 -3.13
CA PHE A 21 7.50 -13.68 -4.53
C PHE A 21 8.81 -14.15 -5.16
N HIS A 22 9.90 -13.42 -4.97
CA HIS A 22 11.22 -13.73 -5.52
C HIS A 22 11.74 -15.09 -5.05
N ASN A 23 11.57 -15.41 -3.77
CA ASN A 23 11.98 -16.70 -3.21
C ASN A 23 11.22 -17.87 -3.87
N VAL A 24 9.91 -17.73 -4.00
CA VAL A 24 9.06 -18.74 -4.65
C VAL A 24 9.36 -18.85 -6.14
N GLN A 25 9.64 -17.74 -6.83
CA GLN A 25 10.06 -17.72 -8.22
C GLN A 25 11.37 -18.50 -8.43
N CYS A 26 12.38 -18.27 -7.59
CA CYS A 26 13.67 -18.97 -7.66
C CYS A 26 13.54 -20.48 -7.46
N SER A 27 12.65 -20.93 -6.59
CA SER A 27 12.38 -22.35 -6.38
C SER A 27 11.54 -22.97 -7.51
N TYR A 28 10.49 -22.27 -7.97
CA TYR A 28 9.59 -22.78 -9.03
C TYR A 28 10.31 -22.96 -10.39
N PHE A 29 11.24 -22.06 -10.72
CA PHE A 29 12.07 -22.17 -11.93
C PHE A 29 13.32 -23.04 -11.75
N ASN A 30 13.45 -23.76 -10.62
CA ASN A 30 14.60 -24.61 -10.29
C ASN A 30 15.96 -23.87 -10.32
N TRP A 31 15.97 -22.55 -10.12
CA TRP A 31 17.20 -21.78 -10.01
C TRP A 31 17.92 -22.06 -8.69
N ASN A 32 17.15 -22.28 -7.62
CA ASN A 32 17.63 -22.86 -6.37
C ASN A 32 16.96 -24.22 -6.18
N ARG A 33 17.73 -25.31 -6.31
CA ARG A 33 17.27 -26.73 -6.31
C ARG A 33 16.70 -27.23 -4.97
N SER A 34 16.24 -26.33 -4.10
CA SER A 34 16.02 -26.60 -2.68
C SER A 34 14.56 -26.78 -2.26
N ALA A 35 13.56 -26.46 -3.08
CA ALA A 35 12.15 -26.63 -2.67
C ALA A 35 11.20 -26.97 -3.84
N ASP A 36 10.34 -27.97 -3.61
CA ASP A 36 9.18 -28.26 -4.46
C ASP A 36 8.04 -27.29 -4.08
N VAL A 37 7.87 -26.22 -4.86
CA VAL A 37 6.83 -25.21 -4.61
C VAL A 37 5.57 -25.58 -5.38
N LYS A 38 4.45 -25.71 -4.65
CA LYS A 38 3.15 -25.97 -5.27
C LYS A 38 2.72 -24.76 -6.12
N GLY A 39 2.08 -25.02 -7.26
CA GLY A 39 1.59 -23.96 -8.14
C GLY A 39 0.61 -22.99 -7.46
N GLU A 40 -0.17 -23.47 -6.48
CA GLU A 40 -1.07 -22.64 -5.67
C GLU A 40 -0.31 -21.62 -4.81
N ASP A 41 0.82 -22.03 -4.22
CA ASP A 41 1.68 -21.14 -3.44
C ASP A 41 2.30 -20.06 -4.33
N PHE A 42 2.75 -20.44 -5.53
CA PHE A 42 3.27 -19.50 -6.53
C PHE A 42 2.22 -18.45 -6.92
N ILE A 43 1.01 -18.87 -7.27
CA ILE A 43 -0.09 -17.95 -7.63
C ILE A 43 -0.42 -17.02 -6.46
N THR A 44 -0.44 -17.54 -5.24
CA THR A 44 -0.73 -16.76 -4.03
C THR A 44 0.31 -15.66 -3.82
N ARG A 45 1.61 -15.95 -3.96
CA ARG A 45 2.68 -14.94 -3.82
C ARG A 45 2.68 -13.91 -4.94
N VAL A 46 2.37 -14.32 -6.18
CA VAL A 46 2.21 -13.38 -7.31
C VAL A 46 1.08 -12.39 -7.03
N LYS A 47 -0.09 -12.87 -6.60
CA LYS A 47 -1.22 -12.00 -6.27
C LYS A 47 -0.92 -11.06 -5.12
N MET A 48 -0.31 -11.58 -4.05
CA MET A 48 0.13 -10.81 -2.88
C MET A 48 1.03 -9.63 -3.29
N TYR A 49 2.04 -9.89 -4.12
CA TYR A 49 2.93 -8.85 -4.66
C TYR A 49 2.16 -7.79 -5.44
N HIS A 50 1.31 -8.19 -6.40
CA HIS A 50 0.54 -7.22 -7.19
C HIS A 50 -0.48 -6.43 -6.36
N GLN A 51 -1.07 -7.03 -5.32
CA GLN A 51 -1.96 -6.33 -4.40
C GLN A 51 -1.22 -5.30 -3.56
N ALA A 52 -0.04 -5.66 -3.02
CA ALA A 52 0.82 -4.73 -2.27
C ALA A 52 1.27 -3.56 -3.16
N TYR A 53 1.78 -3.87 -4.36
CA TYR A 53 2.22 -2.88 -5.33
C TYR A 53 1.11 -1.90 -5.69
N ASN A 54 -0.08 -2.41 -6.05
CA ASN A 54 -1.17 -1.53 -6.42
C ASN A 54 -1.68 -0.69 -5.24
N LEU A 55 -1.78 -1.27 -4.04
CA LEU A 55 -2.20 -0.53 -2.87
C LEU A 55 -1.24 0.64 -2.57
N ASP A 56 0.06 0.37 -2.59
CA ASP A 56 1.09 1.39 -2.41
C ASP A 56 1.03 2.46 -3.51
N GLU A 57 1.11 2.05 -4.77
CA GLU A 57 1.11 2.96 -5.92
C GLU A 57 -0.10 3.90 -5.89
N GLN A 58 -1.31 3.37 -5.65
CA GLN A 58 -2.52 4.20 -5.68
C GLN A 58 -2.64 5.11 -4.46
N LEU A 59 -2.24 4.66 -3.26
CA LEU A 59 -2.27 5.51 -2.07
C LEU A 59 -1.18 6.59 -2.12
N THR A 60 0.02 6.25 -2.59
CA THR A 60 1.11 7.21 -2.82
C THR A 60 0.70 8.26 -3.83
N ASN A 61 0.16 7.85 -4.99
CA ASN A 61 -0.32 8.78 -6.00
C ASN A 61 -1.48 9.67 -5.50
N LEU A 62 -2.41 9.12 -4.72
CA LEU A 62 -3.50 9.90 -4.12
C LEU A 62 -2.96 10.94 -3.14
N PHE A 63 -1.98 10.57 -2.31
CA PHE A 63 -1.31 11.49 -1.38
C PHE A 63 -0.60 12.62 -2.12
N GLU A 64 0.15 12.31 -3.18
CA GLU A 64 0.87 13.30 -3.99
C GLU A 64 -0.09 14.25 -4.70
N VAL A 65 -1.09 13.72 -5.41
CA VAL A 65 -2.13 14.54 -6.07
C VAL A 65 -2.83 15.45 -5.06
N SER A 66 -3.20 14.91 -3.89
CA SER A 66 -3.84 15.70 -2.84
C SER A 66 -2.91 16.78 -2.29
N THR A 67 -1.61 16.50 -2.15
CA THR A 67 -0.59 17.49 -1.75
C THR A 67 -0.51 18.63 -2.77
N GLN A 68 -0.44 18.31 -4.05
CA GLN A 68 -0.39 19.32 -5.11
C GLN A 68 -1.68 20.15 -5.16
N PHE A 69 -2.84 19.51 -5.06
CA PHE A 69 -4.14 20.19 -5.09
C PHE A 69 -4.37 21.08 -3.87
N ALA A 70 -3.98 20.64 -2.67
CA ALA A 70 -4.02 21.46 -1.46
C ALA A 70 -3.18 22.75 -1.62
N GLN A 71 -2.08 22.67 -2.37
CA GLN A 71 -1.20 23.82 -2.68
C GLN A 71 -1.68 24.65 -3.88
N GLY A 72 -2.79 24.26 -4.53
CA GLY A 72 -3.28 24.93 -5.74
C GLY A 72 -2.45 24.68 -7.00
N ARG A 73 -1.61 23.64 -6.99
CA ARG A 73 -0.75 23.28 -8.12
C ARG A 73 -1.50 22.32 -9.04
N PHE A 74 -2.14 22.87 -10.07
CA PHE A 74 -2.94 22.11 -11.05
C PHE A 74 -2.31 22.03 -12.44
N GLU A 75 -1.22 22.75 -12.67
CA GLU A 75 -0.72 23.07 -14.02
C GLU A 75 -0.38 21.81 -14.83
N GLU A 76 0.34 20.86 -14.24
CA GLU A 76 0.73 19.62 -14.89
C GLU A 76 -0.50 18.79 -15.34
N TYR A 77 -1.50 18.66 -14.47
CA TYR A 77 -2.72 17.92 -14.78
C TYR A 77 -3.58 18.63 -15.82
N ARG A 78 -3.57 19.96 -15.84
CA ARG A 78 -4.27 20.75 -16.86
C ARG A 78 -3.62 20.58 -18.23
N ILE A 79 -2.30 20.64 -18.31
CA ILE A 79 -1.55 20.40 -19.55
C ILE A 79 -1.86 18.99 -20.07
N LYS A 80 -1.76 17.97 -19.20
CA LYS A 80 -2.04 16.59 -19.56
C LYS A 80 -3.47 16.39 -20.07
N ALA A 81 -4.47 17.00 -19.42
CA ALA A 81 -5.85 16.94 -19.89
C ALA A 81 -6.01 17.57 -21.27
N ILE A 82 -5.37 18.71 -21.54
CA ILE A 82 -5.39 19.36 -22.87
C ILE A 82 -4.74 18.48 -23.93
N GLU A 83 -3.58 17.87 -23.64
CA GLU A 83 -2.90 16.93 -24.54
C GLU A 83 -3.76 15.71 -24.86
N GLU A 84 -4.55 15.25 -23.89
CA GLU A 84 -5.51 14.14 -24.03
C GLU A 84 -6.84 14.58 -24.67
N GLY A 85 -7.02 15.87 -24.99
CA GLY A 85 -8.24 16.43 -25.58
C GLY A 85 -9.43 16.46 -24.61
N GLN A 86 -9.16 16.49 -23.31
CA GLN A 86 -10.15 16.48 -22.23
C GLN A 86 -10.18 17.81 -21.47
N GLU A 87 -11.35 18.14 -20.91
CA GLU A 87 -11.46 19.25 -19.97
C GLU A 87 -10.86 18.84 -18.61
N PHE A 88 -10.00 19.70 -18.06
CA PHE A 88 -9.40 19.44 -16.76
C PHE A 88 -10.44 19.59 -15.64
N ASN A 89 -10.75 18.47 -14.98
CA ASN A 89 -11.59 18.44 -13.78
C ASN A 89 -10.80 17.83 -12.61
N PRO A 90 -10.45 18.62 -11.58
CA PRO A 90 -9.63 18.12 -10.47
C PRO A 90 -10.39 17.12 -9.59
N PHE A 91 -11.71 17.24 -9.44
CA PHE A 91 -12.50 16.21 -8.75
C PHE A 91 -12.53 14.90 -9.55
N ALA A 92 -12.61 14.94 -10.89
CA ALA A 92 -12.52 13.74 -11.71
C ALA A 92 -11.19 13.02 -11.52
N LYS A 93 -10.08 13.77 -11.35
CA LYS A 93 -8.76 13.20 -11.04
C LYS A 93 -8.71 12.55 -9.66
N LEU A 94 -9.37 13.11 -8.64
CA LEU A 94 -9.49 12.45 -7.33
C LEU A 94 -10.38 11.19 -7.39
N ILE A 95 -11.44 11.23 -8.21
CA ILE A 95 -12.38 10.10 -8.39
C ILE A 95 -11.73 8.93 -9.13
N SER A 96 -10.78 9.19 -10.05
CA SER A 96 -10.16 8.13 -10.86
C SER A 96 -9.43 7.08 -10.04
N PHE A 97 -9.02 7.40 -8.80
CA PHE A 97 -8.43 6.42 -7.87
C PHE A 97 -9.43 5.37 -7.37
N PHE A 98 -10.73 5.63 -7.47
CA PHE A 98 -11.78 4.81 -6.88
C PHE A 98 -12.74 4.21 -7.91
N VAL A 99 -12.75 4.75 -9.13
CA VAL A 99 -13.69 4.35 -10.20
C VAL A 99 -12.94 4.36 -11.51
N ASN A 100 -13.22 3.37 -12.36
CA ASN A 100 -12.82 3.41 -13.76
C ASN A 100 -13.47 4.60 -14.46
N SER A 101 -12.72 5.68 -14.62
CA SER A 101 -13.08 6.81 -15.46
C SER A 101 -12.83 6.46 -16.93
N SER A 102 -13.50 5.43 -17.45
CA SER A 102 -13.49 5.11 -18.88
C SER A 102 -14.47 6.01 -19.62
N HIS A 103 -14.08 7.27 -19.85
CA HIS A 103 -14.58 8.05 -20.99
C HIS A 103 -13.76 7.78 -22.28
N SER A 104 -12.71 6.96 -22.16
CA SER A 104 -11.86 6.55 -23.27
C SER A 104 -12.05 5.05 -23.54
N ARG A 105 -12.94 4.75 -24.49
CA ARG A 105 -13.19 3.44 -25.16
C ARG A 105 -14.16 2.46 -24.46
N PRO A 106 -15.33 2.20 -25.07
CA PRO A 106 -16.31 1.23 -24.59
C PRO A 106 -16.04 -0.15 -25.21
N ASN A 107 -14.85 -0.74 -25.05
CA ASN A 107 -14.62 -2.11 -25.51
C ASN A 107 -13.59 -2.87 -24.67
N LEU A 108 -14.12 -3.90 -24.00
CA LEU A 108 -13.51 -4.98 -23.24
C LEU A 108 -12.78 -4.62 -21.92
N ASP A 109 -13.07 -5.43 -20.90
CA ASP A 109 -12.47 -5.50 -19.55
C ASP A 109 -12.99 -4.55 -18.45
N TYR A 110 -14.32 -4.53 -18.26
CA TYR A 110 -15.00 -3.93 -17.10
C TYR A 110 -14.83 -4.70 -15.77
N LEU A 111 -14.00 -5.74 -15.69
CA LEU A 111 -14.00 -6.62 -14.50
C LEU A 111 -12.86 -6.39 -13.52
N PHE A 112 -11.69 -5.95 -13.94
CA PHE A 112 -10.59 -5.63 -13.03
C PHE A 112 -9.69 -4.59 -13.69
N ASN A 113 -9.87 -3.31 -13.35
CA ASN A 113 -8.76 -2.38 -13.53
C ASN A 113 -7.84 -2.60 -12.33
N PRO A 114 -6.63 -3.17 -12.52
CA PRO A 114 -5.72 -3.43 -11.42
C PRO A 114 -5.11 -2.13 -10.89
N PHE A 115 -5.49 -0.95 -11.39
CA PHE A 115 -4.95 0.35 -11.03
C PHE A 115 -5.95 1.24 -10.26
N ILE A 116 -6.96 0.66 -9.61
CA ILE A 116 -7.88 1.40 -8.72
C ILE A 116 -7.85 0.83 -7.30
N LEU A 117 -8.17 1.68 -6.33
CA LEU A 117 -8.40 1.28 -4.94
C LEU A 117 -9.73 0.53 -4.82
N PRO A 118 -9.74 -0.70 -4.27
CA PRO A 118 -10.97 -1.44 -4.04
C PRO A 118 -11.83 -0.79 -2.95
N PRO A 119 -13.17 -0.85 -3.03
CA PRO A 119 -14.04 -0.36 -1.96
C PRO A 119 -13.89 -1.09 -0.63
N LYS A 120 -13.30 -2.29 -0.64
CA LYS A 120 -13.10 -3.14 0.54
C LYS A 120 -11.71 -3.76 0.53
N ILE A 121 -10.99 -3.66 1.64
CA ILE A 121 -9.65 -4.26 1.77
C ILE A 121 -9.69 -5.77 1.59
N GLU A 122 -10.81 -6.42 1.91
CA GLU A 122 -11.05 -7.85 1.72
C GLU A 122 -10.96 -8.31 0.27
N GLN A 123 -10.89 -7.39 -0.70
CA GLN A 123 -10.57 -7.73 -2.10
C GLN A 123 -9.08 -8.01 -2.31
N TYR A 124 -8.23 -7.68 -1.34
CA TYR A 124 -6.81 -8.04 -1.28
C TYR A 124 -6.57 -9.15 -0.25
N ILE A 125 -7.22 -10.30 -0.47
CA ILE A 125 -7.20 -11.44 0.46
C ILE A 125 -5.78 -11.92 0.71
N GLU A 126 -4.99 -12.11 -0.34
CA GLU A 126 -3.62 -12.61 -0.25
C GLU A 126 -2.72 -11.61 0.49
N LEU A 127 -2.90 -10.30 0.27
CA LEU A 127 -2.21 -9.27 1.04
C LEU A 127 -2.60 -9.32 2.52
N ILE A 128 -3.89 -9.37 2.85
CA ILE A 128 -4.38 -9.47 4.23
C ILE A 128 -3.75 -10.66 4.94
N GLN A 129 -3.68 -11.82 4.27
CA GLN A 129 -3.06 -13.02 4.83
C GLN A 129 -1.56 -12.84 5.09
N MET A 130 -0.86 -12.03 4.29
CA MET A 130 0.55 -11.71 4.53
C MET A 130 0.71 -10.88 5.81
N VAL A 131 -0.17 -9.89 5.99
CA VAL A 131 -0.07 -8.96 7.11
C VAL A 131 -0.59 -9.59 8.41
N GLN A 132 -1.58 -10.48 8.32
CA GLN A 132 -2.08 -11.25 9.46
C GLN A 132 -1.03 -12.26 9.93
N GLY A 133 -0.28 -11.89 10.97
CA GLY A 133 0.80 -12.71 11.53
C GLY A 133 2.15 -12.44 10.90
N PHE A 134 2.36 -11.24 10.36
CA PHE A 134 3.67 -10.79 9.91
C PHE A 134 4.66 -10.81 11.08
N SER A 135 4.29 -10.26 12.23
CA SER A 135 5.15 -10.26 13.44
C SER A 135 5.52 -11.66 13.91
N GLU A 136 4.56 -12.60 13.92
CA GLU A 136 4.84 -14.00 14.26
C GLU A 136 5.78 -14.67 13.26
N SER A 137 5.59 -14.40 11.97
CA SER A 137 6.42 -14.96 10.89
C SER A 137 7.86 -14.47 10.98
N GLN A 138 8.06 -13.18 11.23
CA GLN A 138 9.38 -12.60 11.43
C GLN A 138 10.06 -13.14 12.70
N LYS A 139 9.32 -13.27 13.80
CA LYS A 139 9.83 -13.91 15.03
C LYS A 139 10.30 -15.34 14.79
N ARG A 140 9.54 -16.16 14.06
CA ARG A 140 9.93 -17.55 13.72
C ARG A 140 11.18 -17.58 12.83
N TRP A 141 11.25 -16.68 11.85
CA TRP A 141 12.41 -16.57 10.97
C TRP A 141 13.68 -16.19 11.75
N ARG A 142 13.61 -15.16 12.61
CA ARG A 142 14.73 -14.80 13.52
C ARG A 142 15.14 -15.96 14.41
N GLN A 143 14.21 -16.72 14.96
CA GLN A 143 14.53 -17.90 15.78
C GLN A 143 15.23 -18.99 14.96
N SER A 144 14.83 -19.19 13.70
CA SER A 144 15.44 -20.20 12.82
C SER A 144 16.88 -19.85 12.42
N ILE A 145 17.18 -18.56 12.18
CA ILE A 145 18.53 -18.07 11.86
C ILE A 145 19.38 -17.90 13.12
N GLY A 146 18.76 -17.46 14.21
CA GLY A 146 19.41 -17.32 15.51
C GLY A 146 19.84 -18.65 16.13
N MET A 147 19.23 -19.78 15.73
CA MET A 147 19.71 -21.12 16.09
C MET A 147 21.00 -21.51 15.34
N GLU A 148 21.28 -20.97 14.14
CA GLU A 148 22.56 -21.19 13.46
C GLU A 148 23.71 -20.37 14.06
N HIS A 149 23.42 -19.21 14.68
CA HIS A 149 24.44 -18.32 15.23
C HIS A 149 24.71 -18.50 16.74
N LYS A 150 23.82 -19.12 17.52
CA LYS A 150 24.01 -19.33 18.97
C LYS A 150 25.05 -20.39 19.34
N GLU A 151 25.67 -21.08 18.39
CA GLU A 151 26.85 -21.91 18.66
C GLU A 151 28.17 -21.13 18.75
N ARG A 152 28.19 -19.80 18.46
CA ARG A 152 29.48 -19.09 18.39
C ARG A 152 29.77 -18.00 19.40
N GLU A 153 28.85 -17.16 19.85
CA GLU A 153 29.28 -16.03 20.70
C GLU A 153 28.28 -15.73 21.82
N ALA A 154 28.73 -16.00 23.05
CA ALA A 154 28.15 -15.53 24.28
C ALA A 154 28.99 -14.34 24.75
N ASP A 155 28.60 -13.14 24.32
CA ASP A 155 28.84 -11.87 25.00
C ASP A 155 28.36 -10.74 24.07
N GLU A 156 27.22 -10.10 24.39
CA GLU A 156 27.06 -8.64 24.33
C GLU A 156 25.65 -8.24 24.80
N VAL A 157 25.60 -7.31 25.77
CA VAL A 157 24.41 -6.79 26.46
C VAL A 157 24.00 -5.45 25.83
N ILE A 158 24.02 -5.36 24.50
CA ILE A 158 23.65 -4.17 23.72
C ILE A 158 22.59 -4.64 22.71
N GLY A 159 21.30 -4.40 22.98
CA GLY A 159 20.24 -4.83 22.04
C GLY A 159 18.79 -4.79 22.53
N ILE A 160 18.52 -4.51 23.81
CA ILE A 160 17.15 -4.58 24.37
C ILE A 160 16.23 -3.51 23.73
N ASP A 161 16.73 -2.31 23.44
CA ASP A 161 15.91 -1.24 22.87
C ASP A 161 15.63 -1.44 21.37
N GLU A 162 16.62 -1.92 20.57
CA GLU A 162 16.43 -2.22 19.14
C GLU A 162 15.46 -3.39 18.91
N ASP A 163 15.49 -4.41 19.78
CA ASP A 163 14.56 -5.54 19.72
C ASP A 163 13.12 -5.12 19.99
N ILE A 164 12.89 -4.20 20.94
CA ILE A 164 11.56 -3.67 21.26
C ILE A 164 11.03 -2.80 20.12
N GLU A 165 11.86 -1.93 19.55
CA GLU A 165 11.45 -1.09 18.41
C GLU A 165 11.10 -1.92 17.17
N THR A 166 11.89 -2.97 16.90
CA THR A 166 11.61 -3.93 15.82
C THR A 166 10.28 -4.65 16.06
N GLU A 167 10.02 -5.12 17.28
CA GLU A 167 8.77 -5.80 17.61
C GLU A 167 7.54 -4.87 17.50
N LEU A 168 7.65 -3.63 17.99
CA LEU A 168 6.59 -2.63 17.86
C LEU A 168 6.30 -2.29 16.40
N TYR A 169 7.34 -2.23 15.57
CA TYR A 169 7.20 -1.99 14.14
C TYR A 169 6.49 -3.15 13.41
N GLU A 170 6.84 -4.38 13.73
CA GLU A 170 6.18 -5.56 13.16
C GLU A 170 4.70 -5.64 13.54
N ILE A 171 4.37 -5.32 14.79
CA ILE A 171 2.97 -5.22 15.25
C ILE A 171 2.26 -4.08 14.50
N ALA A 172 2.94 -2.96 14.23
CA ALA A 172 2.35 -1.88 13.45
C ALA A 172 2.04 -2.33 12.00
N ILE A 173 2.88 -3.19 11.40
CA ILE A 173 2.58 -3.81 10.11
C ILE A 173 1.33 -4.68 10.21
N ASP A 174 1.20 -5.56 11.22
CA ASP A 174 0.01 -6.43 11.39
C ASP A 174 -1.32 -5.66 11.34
N HIS A 175 -1.31 -4.39 11.80
CA HIS A 175 -2.48 -3.50 11.89
C HIS A 175 -2.54 -2.40 10.82
N CYS A 176 -1.64 -2.37 9.84
CA CYS A 176 -1.51 -1.23 8.93
C CYS A 176 -2.70 -1.06 7.96
N LEU A 177 -3.52 -2.11 7.80
CA LEU A 177 -4.69 -2.13 6.91
C LEU A 177 -6.02 -1.87 7.63
N ASP A 178 -6.04 -1.83 8.97
CA ASP A 178 -7.29 -1.77 9.77
C ASP A 178 -8.15 -0.54 9.44
N GLY A 179 -7.50 0.60 9.13
CA GLY A 179 -8.19 1.85 8.80
C GLY A 179 -8.66 1.98 7.35
N TYR A 180 -8.33 1.04 6.46
CA TYR A 180 -8.54 1.19 5.01
C TYR A 180 -10.00 1.41 4.62
N ASN A 181 -10.91 0.58 5.14
CA ASN A 181 -12.32 0.64 4.76
C ASN A 181 -12.96 1.98 5.17
N GLU A 182 -12.59 2.51 6.35
CA GLU A 182 -13.03 3.83 6.80
C GLU A 182 -12.39 4.96 5.98
N PHE A 183 -11.10 4.82 5.63
CA PHE A 183 -10.37 5.76 4.78
C PHE A 183 -11.06 5.91 3.42
N TYR A 184 -11.33 4.78 2.76
CA TYR A 184 -12.01 4.75 1.46
C TYR A 184 -13.35 5.50 1.51
N GLN A 185 -14.18 5.18 2.51
CA GLN A 185 -15.49 5.81 2.68
C GLN A 185 -15.39 7.31 2.96
N ARG A 186 -14.48 7.73 3.84
CA ARG A 186 -14.28 9.16 4.15
C ARG A 186 -13.80 9.95 2.94
N VAL A 187 -12.81 9.45 2.19
CA VAL A 187 -12.33 10.15 0.99
C VAL A 187 -13.47 10.34 -0.02
N ARG A 188 -14.25 9.29 -0.28
CA ARG A 188 -15.43 9.34 -1.16
C ARG A 188 -16.45 10.38 -0.69
N GLN A 189 -16.73 10.45 0.61
CA GLN A 189 -17.66 11.43 1.20
C GLN A 189 -17.13 12.87 1.09
N LEU A 190 -15.82 13.06 1.31
CA LEU A 190 -15.17 14.37 1.15
C LEU A 190 -15.29 14.87 -0.29
N ILE A 191 -14.90 14.04 -1.26
CA ILE A 191 -15.03 14.37 -2.69
C ILE A 191 -16.46 14.79 -3.02
N TYR A 192 -17.45 13.98 -2.63
CA TYR A 192 -18.85 14.26 -2.90
C TYR A 192 -19.35 15.56 -2.24
N SER A 193 -18.88 15.87 -1.03
CA SER A 193 -19.34 17.05 -0.28
C SER A 193 -18.72 18.34 -0.81
N TYR A 194 -17.40 18.33 -1.01
CA TYR A 194 -16.65 19.50 -1.49
C TYR A 194 -16.91 19.81 -2.97
N GLN A 195 -17.28 18.82 -3.78
CA GLN A 195 -17.70 19.04 -5.16
C GLN A 195 -18.95 19.95 -5.25
N LYS A 196 -19.84 19.93 -4.26
CA LYS A 196 -21.05 20.78 -4.25
C LYS A 196 -20.76 22.27 -4.07
N ILE A 197 -19.61 22.59 -3.51
CA ILE A 197 -19.16 23.96 -3.23
C ILE A 197 -17.92 24.33 -4.04
N ASP A 198 -17.51 23.47 -4.98
CA ASP A 198 -16.35 23.63 -5.86
C ASP A 198 -15.03 23.95 -5.14
N ASP A 199 -14.81 23.38 -3.95
CA ASP A 199 -13.61 23.62 -3.14
C ASP A 199 -12.69 22.40 -3.14
N VAL A 200 -11.92 22.25 -4.22
CA VAL A 200 -10.99 21.11 -4.35
C VAL A 200 -9.78 21.20 -3.42
N GLN A 201 -9.32 22.40 -3.08
CA GLN A 201 -8.17 22.59 -2.19
C GLN A 201 -8.54 22.18 -0.75
N GLY A 202 -9.73 22.57 -0.29
CA GLY A 202 -10.28 22.13 0.98
C GLY A 202 -10.48 20.62 1.00
N CYS A 203 -11.05 20.03 -0.07
CA CYS A 203 -11.18 18.57 -0.20
C CYS A 203 -9.82 17.87 -0.06
N ALA A 204 -8.81 18.31 -0.81
CA ALA A 204 -7.49 17.71 -0.82
C ALA A 204 -6.81 17.82 0.55
N THR A 205 -6.95 18.97 1.23
CA THR A 205 -6.44 19.17 2.59
C THR A 205 -7.07 18.18 3.59
N GLN A 206 -8.38 17.95 3.49
CA GLN A 206 -9.06 16.99 4.35
C GLN A 206 -8.65 15.54 4.03
N ILE A 207 -8.44 15.19 2.75
CA ILE A 207 -7.92 13.86 2.35
C ILE A 207 -6.53 13.62 2.94
N LEU A 208 -5.63 14.61 2.85
CA LEU A 208 -4.30 14.54 3.47
C LEU A 208 -4.37 14.31 4.98
N GLY A 209 -5.34 14.93 5.66
CA GLY A 209 -5.58 14.73 7.09
C GLY A 209 -6.01 13.31 7.50
N LEU A 210 -6.35 12.44 6.54
CA LEU A 210 -6.62 11.02 6.77
C LEU A 210 -5.36 10.15 6.69
N PHE A 211 -4.24 10.69 6.20
CA PHE A 211 -2.94 10.03 6.28
C PHE A 211 -2.24 10.43 7.59
N LYS A 212 -1.53 9.49 8.22
CA LYS A 212 -0.65 9.83 9.34
C LYS A 212 0.44 10.74 8.81
N ALA A 213 0.71 11.82 9.56
CA ALA A 213 1.89 12.63 9.31
C ALA A 213 3.11 11.71 9.42
N SER A 214 3.93 11.66 8.37
CA SER A 214 5.21 10.97 8.37
C SER A 214 6.11 11.62 9.42
N GLY A 215 6.02 11.14 10.66
CA GLY A 215 7.01 11.44 11.68
C GLY A 215 8.30 10.72 11.31
N PRO A 216 9.48 11.31 11.55
CA PRO A 216 10.71 10.56 11.41
C PRO A 216 10.65 9.39 12.40
N ILE A 217 10.71 8.16 11.89
CA ILE A 217 11.23 7.05 12.68
C ILE A 217 12.68 7.43 12.91
N ARG A 218 12.99 7.92 14.11
CA ARG A 218 14.37 8.08 14.53
C ARG A 218 14.90 6.66 14.67
N VAL A 219 15.64 6.24 13.65
CA VAL A 219 16.63 5.16 13.73
C VAL A 219 17.72 5.59 14.70
#